data_AF-A0A060BVS7-F1
#
_entry.id   AF-A0A060BVS7-F1
#
_cell.length_a   1.000
_cell.length_b   1.000
_cell.length_c   1.000
_cell.angle_alpha   90.00
_cell.angle_beta   90.00
_cell.angle_gamma   90.00
#
_symmetry.space_group_name_H-M   'P 1'
#
loop_
_entity.id
_entity.type
_entity.pdbx_description
1 polymer ?
#
loop_
_entity_poly.entity_id
_entity_poly.type
_entity_poly.pdbx_seq_one_letter_code
_entity_poly.pdbx_strand_id
1 'polypeptide(L)'
;LDARLLRHAHGAPDPHLAVLAFQLGRYLTVAGSRPGTLPMNLQGIWNPHVQPPWNANYTININTEMNYWPTLVGDLAECHEPLLTWLDRLADAGTATARELYGARGWVAHHNSDPWCFSGPTGRGRGLGELVGVAVRGRVAGPARRRPPR
;
A
#
# COMPACT_ATOMS: atom_id res chain seq x y z
N LEU A 1 -11.20 25.46 12.98
CA LEU A 1 -10.17 25.18 11.96
C LEU A 1 -10.56 25.80 10.62
N ASP A 2 -11.79 25.62 10.17
CA ASP A 2 -12.27 26.05 8.85
C ASP A 2 -12.11 27.56 8.58
N ALA A 3 -12.53 28.42 9.53
CA ALA A 3 -12.33 29.86 9.40
C ALA A 3 -10.84 30.27 9.28
N ARG A 4 -9.93 29.47 9.87
CA ARG A 4 -8.48 29.70 9.79
C ARG A 4 -7.94 29.33 8.40
N LEU A 5 -8.38 28.19 7.86
CA LEU A 5 -8.06 27.75 6.50
C LEU A 5 -8.54 28.76 5.44
N LEU A 6 -9.79 29.24 5.57
CA LEU A 6 -10.35 30.24 4.65
C LEU A 6 -9.54 31.53 4.63
N ARG A 7 -9.19 32.08 5.80
CA ARG A 7 -8.35 33.28 5.87
C ARG A 7 -6.99 33.06 5.21
N HIS A 8 -6.35 31.92 5.48
CA HIS A 8 -5.06 31.59 4.87
C HIS A 8 -5.14 31.47 3.34
N ALA A 9 -6.20 30.84 2.82
CA ALA A 9 -6.46 30.73 1.38
C ALA A 9 -6.67 32.11 0.71
N HIS A 10 -7.15 33.10 1.46
CA HIS A 10 -7.26 34.50 1.01
C HIS A 10 -5.99 35.34 1.26
N GLY A 11 -4.85 34.69 1.56
CA GLY A 11 -3.54 35.35 1.66
C GLY A 11 -3.15 35.82 3.05
N ALA A 12 -3.95 35.55 4.09
CA ALA A 12 -3.55 35.87 5.46
C ALA A 12 -2.36 34.99 5.91
N PRO A 13 -1.27 35.56 6.42
CA PRO A 13 -0.13 34.78 6.88
C PRO A 13 -0.49 33.94 8.11
N ASP A 14 -0.13 32.66 8.08
CA ASP A 14 -0.34 31.73 9.19
C ASP A 14 0.74 30.62 9.19
N PRO A 15 1.95 30.91 9.66
CA PRO A 15 3.05 29.93 9.65
C PRO A 15 2.76 28.69 10.51
N HIS A 16 1.90 28.81 11.52
CA HIS A 16 1.52 27.70 12.37
C HIS A 16 0.55 26.71 11.70
N LEU A 17 -0.03 27.06 10.55
CA LEU A 17 -0.91 26.15 9.82
C LEU A 17 -0.13 24.98 9.21
N ALA A 18 1.08 25.24 8.71
CA ALA A 18 1.99 24.19 8.22
C ALA A 18 2.40 23.23 9.35
N VAL A 19 2.70 23.77 10.54
CA VAL A 19 3.00 22.95 11.73
C VAL A 19 1.81 22.09 12.12
N LEU A 20 0.60 22.65 12.11
CA LEU A 20 -0.62 21.89 12.41
C LEU A 20 -0.85 20.78 11.37
N ALA A 21 -0.65 21.05 10.08
CA ALA A 21 -0.79 20.03 9.03
C ALA A 21 0.24 18.89 9.20
N PHE A 22 1.49 19.22 9.53
CA PHE A 22 2.52 18.22 9.81
C PHE A 22 2.15 17.31 11.01
N GLN A 23 1.71 17.92 12.12
CA GLN A 23 1.30 17.16 13.30
C GLN A 23 0.01 16.37 13.07
N LEU A 24 -0.90 16.88 12.25
CA LEU A 24 -2.10 16.14 11.83
C LEU A 24 -1.72 14.89 11.04
N GLY A 25 -0.74 14.96 10.14
CA GLY A 25 -0.21 13.79 9.43
C GLY A 25 0.27 12.70 10.39
N ARG A 26 1.10 13.06 11.38
CA ARG A 26 1.57 12.15 12.43
C ARG A 26 0.41 11.54 13.23
N TYR A 27 -0.55 12.37 13.64
CA TYR A 27 -1.73 11.92 14.37
C TYR A 27 -2.54 10.89 13.56
N LEU A 28 -2.79 11.15 12.28
CA LEU A 28 -3.53 10.24 11.41
C LEU A 28 -2.78 8.91 11.22
N THR A 29 -1.45 8.94 11.08
CA THR A 29 -0.63 7.71 11.03
C THR A 29 -0.78 6.88 12.30
N VAL A 30 -0.64 7.49 13.48
CA VAL A 30 -0.78 6.79 14.78
C VAL A 30 -2.19 6.24 14.98
N ALA A 31 -3.21 6.99 14.56
CA ALA A 31 -4.60 6.56 14.70
C ALA A 31 -4.98 5.45 13.71
N GLY A 32 -4.41 5.48 12.49
CA GLY A 32 -4.82 4.63 11.38
C GLY A 32 -3.95 3.40 11.12
N SER A 33 -2.71 3.34 11.64
CA SER A 33 -1.77 2.25 11.36
C SER A 33 -0.96 1.88 12.61
N ARG A 34 -1.51 1.01 13.47
CA ARG A 34 -0.80 0.53 14.67
C ARG A 34 -0.38 -0.93 14.50
N PRO A 35 0.70 -1.38 15.17
CA PRO A 35 1.05 -2.80 15.22
C PRO A 35 -0.16 -3.72 15.39
N GLY A 36 -0.21 -4.78 14.58
CA GLY A 36 -1.33 -5.73 14.55
C GLY A 36 -2.61 -5.31 13.81
N THR A 37 -2.69 -4.10 13.23
CA THR A 37 -3.82 -3.71 12.37
C THR A 37 -3.59 -4.04 10.89
N LEU A 38 -4.59 -3.81 10.05
CA LEU A 38 -4.37 -3.65 8.61
C LEU A 38 -3.71 -2.30 8.30
N PRO A 39 -3.03 -2.16 7.15
CA PRO A 39 -2.49 -0.87 6.74
C PRO A 39 -3.60 0.14 6.42
N MET A 40 -3.28 1.43 6.54
CA MET A 40 -4.14 2.53 6.08
C MET A 40 -4.45 2.41 4.58
N ASN A 41 -5.75 2.47 4.26
CA ASN A 41 -6.23 2.50 2.88
C ASN A 41 -6.33 3.95 2.35
N LEU A 42 -6.97 4.18 1.19
CA LEU A 42 -7.15 5.53 0.61
C LEU A 42 -7.80 6.56 1.55
N GLN A 43 -8.54 6.12 2.56
CA GLN A 43 -9.19 6.97 3.55
C GLN A 43 -8.69 6.68 4.98
N GLY A 44 -7.51 6.06 5.11
CA GLY A 44 -6.98 5.60 6.39
C GLY A 44 -7.84 4.47 6.96
N ILE A 45 -8.71 4.83 7.91
CA ILE A 45 -9.74 3.96 8.50
C ILE A 45 -11.12 4.66 8.56
N TRP A 46 -11.25 5.85 7.96
CA TRP A 46 -12.41 6.73 8.13
C TRP A 46 -13.26 6.74 6.86
N ASN A 47 -14.30 5.91 6.83
CA ASN A 47 -15.21 5.85 5.70
C ASN A 47 -16.67 5.64 6.16
N PRO A 48 -17.60 6.54 5.82
CA PRO A 48 -19.02 6.37 6.14
C PRO A 48 -19.84 5.67 5.04
N HIS A 49 -19.24 5.37 3.89
CA HIS A 49 -19.98 4.87 2.72
C HIS A 49 -19.80 3.36 2.54
N VAL A 50 -20.88 2.66 2.15
CA VAL A 50 -20.79 1.24 1.75
C VAL A 50 -20.04 1.08 0.43
N GLN A 51 -20.21 2.03 -0.50
CA GLN A 51 -19.52 2.08 -1.79
C GLN A 51 -18.69 3.37 -1.87
N PRO A 52 -17.55 3.44 -1.17
CA PRO A 52 -16.72 4.64 -1.18
C PRO A 52 -16.03 4.85 -2.54
N PRO A 53 -15.60 6.09 -2.84
CA PRO A 53 -14.75 6.37 -4.00
C PRO A 53 -13.55 5.42 -4.07
N TRP A 54 -13.34 4.81 -5.24
CA TRP A 54 -12.29 3.82 -5.48
C TRP A 54 -12.26 2.66 -4.44
N ASN A 55 -13.42 2.32 -3.89
CA ASN A 55 -13.60 1.27 -2.87
C ASN A 55 -12.81 1.49 -1.56
N ALA A 56 -12.24 2.69 -1.34
CA ALA A 56 -11.34 2.96 -0.23
C ALA A 56 -10.32 1.82 -0.03
N ASN A 57 -9.79 1.27 -1.13
CA ASN A 57 -8.92 0.10 -1.12
C ASN A 57 -7.43 0.51 -1.05
N TYR A 58 -6.53 -0.41 -1.38
CA TYR A 58 -5.11 -0.11 -1.50
C TYR A 58 -4.79 0.17 -2.97
N THR A 59 -4.63 1.45 -3.32
CA THR A 59 -4.03 1.81 -4.62
C THR A 59 -2.52 1.87 -4.43
N ILE A 60 -1.80 0.94 -5.05
CA ILE A 60 -0.36 0.69 -4.84
C ILE A 60 0.46 1.16 -6.04
N ASN A 61 0.07 2.26 -6.67
CA ASN A 61 0.88 2.93 -7.69
C ASN A 61 1.35 4.33 -7.27
N ILE A 62 0.95 4.77 -6.07
CA ILE A 62 1.42 5.99 -5.40
C ILE A 62 0.77 6.16 -4.02
N ASN A 63 -0.54 5.86 -3.88
CA ASN A 63 -1.32 6.29 -2.72
C ASN A 63 -0.93 5.54 -1.44
N THR A 64 -0.84 4.22 -1.53
CA THR A 64 -0.49 3.38 -0.39
C THR A 64 0.95 3.68 0.03
N GLU A 65 1.86 3.92 -0.90
CA GLU A 65 3.23 4.32 -0.61
C GLU A 65 3.26 5.69 0.10
N MET A 66 2.49 6.65 -0.42
CA MET A 66 2.40 8.01 0.14
C MET A 66 1.86 8.02 1.57
N ASN A 67 0.92 7.14 1.91
CA ASN A 67 0.42 6.96 3.28
C ASN A 67 1.56 6.70 4.29
N TYR A 68 2.69 6.13 3.83
CA TYR A 68 3.80 5.71 4.68
C TYR A 68 5.12 6.48 4.47
N TRP A 69 5.16 7.47 3.58
CA TRP A 69 6.30 8.38 3.50
C TRP A 69 6.62 9.10 4.83
N PRO A 70 5.62 9.59 5.60
CA PRO A 70 5.92 10.32 6.83
C PRO A 70 6.28 9.40 8.01
N THR A 71 6.13 8.07 7.92
CA THR A 71 6.20 7.20 9.10
C THR A 71 7.60 7.18 9.72
N LEU A 72 8.65 7.03 8.90
CA LEU A 72 10.03 6.96 9.41
C LEU A 72 10.58 8.35 9.77
N VAL A 73 10.42 9.32 8.88
CA VAL A 73 10.87 10.71 9.12
C VAL A 73 10.08 11.39 10.24
N GLY A 74 8.88 10.90 10.51
CA GLY A 74 8.02 11.32 11.59
C GLY A 74 8.27 10.57 12.89
N ASP A 75 9.33 9.76 13.04
CA ASP A 75 9.62 9.05 14.30
C ASP A 75 8.42 8.18 14.77
N LEU A 76 7.84 7.43 13.84
CA LEU A 76 6.69 6.55 14.04
C LEU A 76 6.95 5.17 13.39
N ALA A 77 8.17 4.66 13.50
CA ALA A 77 8.60 3.46 12.77
C ALA A 77 7.71 2.23 13.02
N GLU A 78 7.17 2.08 14.23
CA GLU A 78 6.22 1.04 14.60
C GLU A 78 4.93 1.07 13.77
N CYS A 79 4.52 2.24 13.29
CA CYS A 79 3.31 2.38 12.47
C CYS A 79 3.51 1.84 11.05
N HIS A 80 4.73 1.44 10.67
CA HIS A 80 5.04 0.82 9.37
C HIS A 80 4.76 -0.70 9.36
N GLU A 81 4.68 -1.33 10.54
CA GLU A 81 4.46 -2.78 10.69
C GLU A 81 3.22 -3.31 9.95
N PRO A 82 2.04 -2.64 9.97
CA PRO A 82 0.87 -3.11 9.24
C PRO A 82 1.09 -3.23 7.73
N LEU A 83 1.81 -2.28 7.13
CA LEU A 83 2.12 -2.33 5.69
C LEU A 83 3.04 -3.50 5.38
N LEU A 84 4.13 -3.67 6.14
CA LEU A 84 5.09 -4.76 5.90
C LEU A 84 4.42 -6.13 6.06
N THR A 85 3.63 -6.30 7.11
CA THR A 85 2.88 -7.53 7.37
C THR A 85 1.90 -7.85 6.24
N TRP A 86 1.21 -6.83 5.71
CA TRP A 86 0.30 -7.01 4.58
C TRP A 86 1.04 -7.25 3.27
N LEU A 87 2.20 -6.63 3.04
CA LEU A 87 3.04 -6.88 1.87
C LEU A 87 3.55 -8.33 1.81
N ASP A 88 3.90 -8.93 2.94
CA ASP A 88 4.25 -10.35 2.99
C ASP A 88 3.09 -11.24 2.52
N ARG A 89 1.86 -10.94 2.97
CA ARG A 89 0.66 -11.66 2.53
C ARG A 89 0.33 -11.43 1.06
N LEU A 90 0.53 -10.20 0.58
CA LEU A 90 0.37 -9.85 -0.83
C LEU A 90 1.39 -10.58 -1.71
N ALA A 91 2.62 -10.74 -1.22
CA ALA A 91 3.66 -11.49 -1.92
C ALA A 91 3.30 -12.98 -2.05
N ASP A 92 2.77 -13.58 -0.99
CA ASP A 92 2.29 -14.95 -1.01
C ASP A 92 1.13 -15.12 -2.03
N ALA A 93 0.12 -14.24 -1.98
CA ALA A 93 -1.00 -14.26 -2.92
C ALA A 93 -0.53 -14.02 -4.38
N GLY A 94 0.35 -13.05 -4.59
CA GLY A 94 0.88 -12.65 -5.89
C GLY A 94 1.74 -13.72 -6.57
N THR A 95 2.16 -14.77 -5.86
CA THR A 95 2.86 -15.91 -6.45
C THR A 95 1.97 -16.67 -7.43
N ALA A 96 0.68 -16.84 -7.11
CA ALA A 96 -0.28 -17.46 -8.02
C ALA A 96 -0.46 -16.61 -9.28
N THR A 97 -0.62 -15.29 -9.11
CA THR A 97 -0.76 -14.33 -10.23
C THR A 97 0.46 -14.35 -11.14
N ALA A 98 1.68 -14.36 -10.59
CA ALA A 98 2.91 -14.41 -11.37
C ALA A 98 2.99 -15.68 -12.22
N ARG A 99 2.61 -16.83 -11.65
CA ARG A 99 2.60 -18.11 -12.36
C ARG A 99 1.54 -18.15 -13.46
N GLU A 100 0.32 -17.72 -13.13
CA GLU A 100 -0.85 -17.94 -13.99
C GLU A 100 -0.96 -16.93 -15.13
N LEU A 101 -0.62 -15.66 -14.87
CA LEU A 101 -0.71 -14.62 -15.89
C LEU A 101 0.58 -14.47 -16.72
N TYR A 102 1.74 -14.78 -16.12
CA TYR A 102 3.04 -14.48 -16.73
C TYR A 102 3.96 -15.70 -16.88
N GLY A 103 3.58 -16.88 -16.38
CA GLY A 103 4.47 -18.05 -16.37
C GLY A 103 5.77 -17.81 -15.59
N ALA A 104 5.76 -16.84 -14.67
CA ALA A 104 6.95 -16.35 -13.99
C ALA A 104 7.11 -16.97 -12.59
N ARG A 105 8.34 -16.95 -12.08
CA ARG A 105 8.64 -17.22 -10.67
C ARG A 105 8.60 -15.91 -9.88
N GLY A 106 8.51 -16.01 -8.56
CA GLY A 106 8.36 -14.85 -7.68
C GLY A 106 6.89 -14.47 -7.53
N TRP A 107 6.62 -13.20 -7.25
CA TRP A 107 5.27 -12.68 -7.05
C TRP A 107 5.08 -11.37 -7.81
N VAL A 108 3.81 -11.03 -8.09
CA VAL A 108 3.42 -9.78 -8.72
C VAL A 108 2.09 -9.32 -8.15
N ALA A 109 1.95 -8.00 -8.01
CA ALA A 109 0.68 -7.33 -7.79
C ALA A 109 0.54 -6.20 -8.83
N HIS A 110 -0.65 -5.63 -8.93
CA HIS A 110 -0.96 -4.55 -9.87
C HIS A 110 -1.45 -3.32 -9.11
N HIS A 111 -1.68 -2.20 -9.80
CA HIS A 111 -2.02 -0.89 -9.20
C HIS A 111 -3.13 -0.85 -8.13
N ASN A 112 -3.97 -1.88 -7.98
CA ASN A 112 -4.91 -1.99 -6.86
C ASN A 112 -4.84 -3.34 -6.15
N SER A 113 -5.07 -3.30 -4.84
CA SER A 113 -5.26 -4.45 -3.96
C SER A 113 -6.29 -4.12 -2.87
N ASP A 114 -6.53 -5.07 -1.96
CA ASP A 114 -7.56 -5.01 -0.92
C ASP A 114 -7.12 -5.77 0.35
N PRO A 115 -7.92 -5.78 1.43
CA PRO A 115 -7.60 -6.52 2.66
C PRO A 115 -7.40 -8.04 2.46
N TRP A 116 -7.87 -8.58 1.34
CA TRP A 116 -7.77 -10.00 0.97
C TRP A 116 -6.58 -10.28 0.05
N CYS A 117 -5.72 -9.29 -0.16
CA CYS A 117 -4.50 -9.39 -0.96
C CYS A 117 -4.79 -9.71 -2.43
N PHE A 118 -5.85 -9.12 -3.01
CA PHE A 118 -6.06 -9.21 -4.45
C PHE A 118 -4.83 -8.70 -5.23
N SER A 119 -4.28 -9.54 -6.09
CA SER A 119 -3.03 -9.28 -6.82
C SER A 119 -3.19 -9.23 -8.34
N GLY A 120 -4.39 -9.51 -8.87
CA GLY A 120 -4.67 -9.47 -10.30
C GLY A 120 -4.75 -8.04 -10.86
N PRO A 121 -4.74 -7.87 -12.19
CA PRO A 121 -4.95 -6.56 -12.81
C PRO A 121 -6.42 -6.11 -12.67
N THR A 122 -6.63 -4.86 -12.30
CA THR A 122 -7.95 -4.20 -12.27
C THR A 122 -8.17 -3.26 -13.47
N GLY A 123 -9.42 -2.84 -13.69
CA GLY A 123 -9.80 -1.86 -14.71
C GLY A 123 -10.28 -2.46 -16.05
N ARG A 124 -10.82 -1.59 -16.93
CA ARG A 124 -11.43 -1.98 -18.22
C ARG A 124 -10.40 -2.20 -19.34
N GLY A 125 -9.40 -3.06 -19.12
CA GLY A 125 -8.45 -3.48 -20.16
C GLY A 125 -7.38 -2.46 -20.58
N ARG A 126 -7.35 -1.25 -20.00
CA ARG A 126 -6.22 -0.30 -20.13
C ARG A 126 -5.22 -0.35 -18.96
N GLY A 127 -5.54 -1.12 -17.91
CA GLY A 127 -4.73 -1.24 -16.68
C GLY A 127 -3.55 -2.21 -16.77
N LEU A 128 -3.26 -2.78 -17.94
CA LEU A 128 -2.11 -3.66 -18.18
C LEU A 128 -0.75 -2.91 -18.10
N GLY A 129 -0.76 -1.58 -18.04
CA GLY A 129 0.45 -0.75 -18.10
C GLY A 129 1.05 -0.33 -16.76
N GLU A 130 0.36 -0.52 -15.64
CA GLU A 130 0.83 -0.09 -14.32
C GLU A 130 1.09 -1.30 -13.42
N LEU A 131 2.19 -1.98 -13.74
CA LEU A 131 2.77 -3.02 -12.89
C LEU A 131 3.41 -2.34 -11.67
N VAL A 132 2.93 -2.67 -10.48
CA VAL A 132 3.66 -2.38 -9.23
C VAL A 132 3.94 -3.69 -8.53
N GLY A 133 5.12 -4.22 -8.80
CA GLY A 133 5.59 -5.46 -8.22
C GLY A 133 7.09 -5.61 -8.45
N VAL A 134 7.83 -5.88 -7.39
CA VAL A 134 9.22 -6.33 -7.48
C VAL A 134 9.21 -7.84 -7.66
N ALA A 135 9.62 -8.31 -8.84
CA ALA A 135 9.89 -9.73 -9.06
C ALA A 135 11.15 -10.14 -8.27
N VAL A 136 11.00 -10.59 -7.02
CA VAL A 136 12.13 -11.14 -6.26
C VAL A 136 12.43 -12.54 -6.79
N ARG A 137 13.64 -12.72 -7.37
CA ARG A 137 14.19 -14.01 -7.80
C ARG A 137 14.27 -14.98 -6.61
N GLY A 138 13.27 -15.84 -6.44
CA GLY A 138 13.40 -17.04 -5.63
C GLY A 138 14.56 -17.91 -6.15
N ARG A 139 15.41 -18.42 -5.25
CA ARG A 139 16.57 -19.26 -5.59
C ARG A 139 16.18 -20.36 -6.57
N VAL A 140 17.08 -20.64 -7.52
CA VAL A 140 16.95 -21.77 -8.43
C VAL A 140 16.88 -23.04 -7.57
N ALA A 141 15.72 -23.70 -7.55
CA ALA A 141 15.71 -25.13 -7.26
C ALA A 141 16.52 -25.77 -8.39
N GLY A 142 17.76 -26.17 -8.09
CA GLY A 142 18.59 -26.90 -9.02
C GLY A 142 17.82 -28.13 -9.54
N PRO A 143 18.11 -28.59 -10.77
CA PRO A 143 17.42 -29.73 -11.33
C PRO A 143 17.49 -30.92 -10.36
N ALA A 144 16.34 -31.52 -10.06
CA ALA A 144 16.27 -32.73 -9.27
C ALA A 144 17.21 -33.78 -9.90
N ARG A 145 18.32 -34.07 -9.22
CA ARG A 145 19.24 -35.13 -9.63
C ARG A 145 18.46 -36.44 -9.56
N ARG A 146 18.07 -36.97 -10.72
CA ARG A 146 17.58 -38.35 -10.83
C ARG A 146 18.72 -39.27 -10.39
N ARG A 147 18.53 -39.98 -9.27
CA ARG A 147 19.42 -41.10 -8.90
C ARG A 147 19.28 -42.19 -9.97
N PRO A 148 20.38 -42.73 -10.50
CA PRO A 148 20.29 -43.88 -11.38
C PRO A 148 19.82 -45.11 -10.58
N PRO A 149 19.04 -46.02 -11.19
CA PRO A 149 18.62 -47.25 -10.55
C PRO A 149 19.83 -48.15 -10.26
N ARG A 150 19.75 -48.88 -9.16
CA ARG A 150 20.71 -49.93 -8.78
C ARG A 150 20.52 -51.18 -9.62
#